data_AF-A0AAD5MD19-F1
#
_entry.id   AF-A0AAD5MD19-F1
#
_cell.length_a   1.000
_cell.length_b   1.000
_cell.length_c   1.000
_cell.angle_alpha   90.00
_cell.angle_beta   90.00
_cell.angle_gamma   90.00
#
_symmetry.space_group_name_H-M   'P 1'
#
loop_
_entity.id
_entity.type
_entity.pdbx_description
1 polymer ?
#
loop_
_entity_poly.entity_id
_entity_poly.type
_entity_poly.pdbx_seq_one_letter_code
_entity_poly.pdbx_strand_id
1 'polypeptide(L)'
;MTSVGCPQHESPLHKLVYDLLCALHSGRKPLDSVEEPVKILLTELLSACEKRIENLDHDTSSWALFAIEWTRLTWSLLAIISRLTTRFIDPRHIDAEEQQLTKRLNIRLFDLINKARPVRPLPNMPDHDYKWIQFYGLLAPTLTTLHNLYSQLDTPVQSLDTAIATFSEAQLRPCLESFRELCRSHSLGIFASLRRAQLDRMANFHEIPDEKLRTATAYYTSMLYTLGILASRLQGFRFEWQCKFPYSMSDPVRNLLDIVYLTVDQLVADCLFAAEPATNAILVTNNLFPFNCDSLAHAVVFKQFDVQIVSEETAQAVQIQMNKVREGTFLPHIPGSFPSAALLAMKPTSGVKRNNAVANAEGGNTAHKKSDVNSKESVVIVPSYNENLLSWQATYPHLLCTTRQKDTVLLDSRAGQIGKRPVFYFYIRATTFSPSGGLSYARSLSLPFTIATRRNQDCQVQRMMSSYTATCFWLYGTSTLDGLILNWSDNGIKWSHFKQLYQTYFTVNAEVKRSLSDIDFQLMKEKMECEDCREHTTAIGEEPLLTFKNVLCPHLRYDCDQNVLRFSIWRGNLEVLQIFQDARTNVKQLWDDFILHGLTDIDDVCELIITVLCFNFQVMFR
;
A
#
# COMPACT_ATOMS: atom_id res chain seq x y z
N MET A 1 49.89 -24.83 -13.62
CA MET A 1 49.55 -23.65 -14.44
C MET A 1 48.14 -23.21 -14.08
N THR A 2 48.08 -22.09 -13.37
CA THR A 2 47.01 -21.07 -13.31
C THR A 2 45.53 -21.49 -13.22
N SER A 3 45.00 -21.20 -12.03
CA SER A 3 43.65 -20.73 -11.71
C SER A 3 42.98 -19.88 -12.79
N VAL A 4 41.67 -20.09 -12.96
CA VAL A 4 40.73 -19.00 -13.26
C VAL A 4 39.61 -19.11 -12.23
N GLY A 5 39.66 -18.21 -11.23
CA GLY A 5 38.63 -18.06 -10.23
C GLY A 5 37.34 -17.55 -10.87
N CYS A 6 36.25 -18.23 -10.54
CA CYS A 6 34.92 -17.66 -10.72
C CYS A 6 34.80 -16.45 -9.76
N PRO A 7 34.37 -15.26 -10.20
CA PRO A 7 34.17 -14.14 -9.29
C PRO A 7 33.11 -14.56 -8.25
N GLN A 8 33.51 -14.60 -6.98
CA GLN A 8 32.56 -14.69 -5.87
C GLN A 8 31.68 -13.43 -5.96
N HIS A 9 30.45 -13.60 -6.44
CA HIS A 9 29.46 -12.54 -6.46
C HIS A 9 29.19 -12.15 -5.01
N GLU A 10 29.64 -10.98 -4.56
CA GLU A 10 29.33 -10.46 -3.22
C GLU A 10 27.81 -10.50 -3.03
N SER A 11 27.35 -11.18 -1.98
CA SER A 11 25.92 -11.25 -1.63
C SER A 11 25.41 -9.82 -1.40
N PRO A 12 24.27 -9.44 -1.99
CA PRO A 12 23.77 -8.08 -1.84
C PRO A 12 23.37 -7.82 -0.38
N LEU A 13 23.68 -6.61 0.12
CA LEU A 13 23.51 -6.22 1.53
C LEU A 13 22.12 -6.54 2.09
N HIS A 14 21.06 -6.26 1.32
CA HIS A 14 19.68 -6.47 1.76
C HIS A 14 19.41 -7.96 2.10
N LYS A 15 20.02 -8.88 1.35
CA LYS A 15 19.89 -10.32 1.55
C LYS A 15 20.66 -10.76 2.79
N LEU A 16 21.90 -10.32 2.94
CA LEU A 16 22.71 -10.58 4.14
C LEU A 16 22.00 -10.13 5.42
N VAL A 17 21.46 -8.91 5.41
CA VAL A 17 20.71 -8.36 6.55
C VAL A 17 19.45 -9.19 6.82
N TYR A 18 18.68 -9.55 5.79
CA TYR A 18 17.47 -10.37 5.95
C TYR A 18 17.77 -11.75 6.53
N ASP A 19 18.72 -12.48 5.94
CA ASP A 19 19.11 -13.82 6.35
C ASP A 19 19.62 -13.83 7.81
N LEU A 20 20.45 -12.85 8.17
CA LEU A 20 20.96 -12.69 9.52
C LEU A 20 19.85 -12.34 10.52
N LEU A 21 18.93 -11.42 10.20
CA LEU A 21 17.80 -11.10 11.06
C LEU A 21 16.88 -12.31 11.27
N CYS A 22 16.63 -13.11 10.22
CA CYS A 22 15.90 -14.36 10.33
C CYS A 22 16.62 -15.37 11.24
N ALA A 23 17.93 -15.54 11.10
CA ALA A 23 18.73 -16.44 11.94
C ALA A 23 18.72 -16.02 13.42
N LEU A 24 19.00 -14.73 13.69
CA LEU A 24 19.03 -14.17 15.04
C LEU A 24 17.67 -14.23 15.73
N HIS A 25 16.57 -14.06 14.98
CA HIS A 25 15.23 -14.10 15.53
C HIS A 25 14.69 -15.54 15.76
N SER A 26 15.16 -16.52 14.97
CA SER A 26 14.71 -17.93 15.06
C SER A 26 15.39 -18.72 16.19
N GLY A 27 16.42 -18.16 16.84
CA GLY A 27 17.31 -18.81 17.80
C GLY A 27 16.75 -19.16 19.19
N ARG A 28 15.47 -19.56 19.31
CA ARG A 28 14.92 -20.17 20.54
C ARG A 28 14.70 -21.69 20.46
N LYS A 29 15.34 -22.37 19.50
CA LYS A 29 15.41 -23.85 19.50
C LYS A 29 16.83 -24.28 19.87
N PRO A 30 17.02 -25.08 20.94
CA PRO A 30 18.32 -25.63 21.28
C PRO A 30 18.61 -26.78 20.32
N LEU A 31 19.46 -26.54 19.33
CA LEU A 31 20.10 -27.57 18.51
C LEU A 31 21.37 -26.95 17.94
N ASP A 32 22.51 -27.50 18.33
CA ASP A 32 23.90 -27.04 18.20
C ASP A 32 24.43 -26.88 16.75
N SER A 33 23.60 -26.43 15.79
CA SER A 33 23.93 -26.35 14.36
C SER A 33 23.69 -24.97 13.72
N VAL A 34 23.18 -23.98 14.46
CA VAL A 34 22.82 -22.65 13.93
C VAL A 34 23.88 -21.57 14.21
N GLU A 35 24.91 -21.85 15.02
CA GLU A 35 25.89 -20.83 15.43
C GLU A 35 26.93 -20.50 14.34
N GLU A 36 27.45 -21.50 13.64
CA GLU A 36 28.41 -21.32 12.53
C GLU A 36 27.89 -20.42 11.39
N PRO A 37 26.64 -20.57 10.89
CA PRO A 37 26.14 -19.70 9.82
C PRO A 37 25.95 -18.25 10.26
N VAL A 38 25.69 -17.97 11.55
CA VAL A 38 25.54 -16.59 12.04
C VAL A 38 26.88 -15.84 11.98
N LYS A 39 27.98 -16.49 12.38
CA LYS A 39 29.33 -15.89 12.34
C LYS A 39 29.79 -15.57 10.92
N ILE A 40 29.54 -16.49 9.98
CA ILE A 40 29.84 -16.29 8.56
C ILE A 40 29.08 -15.08 8.04
N LEU A 41 27.76 -15.02 8.28
CA LEU A 41 26.91 -13.90 7.87
C LEU A 41 27.33 -12.57 8.50
N LEU A 42 27.74 -12.57 9.77
CA LEU A 42 28.26 -11.36 10.45
C LEU A 42 29.56 -10.86 9.83
N THR A 43 30.46 -11.77 9.44
CA THR A 43 31.73 -11.42 8.81
C THR A 43 31.53 -10.88 7.41
N GLU A 44 30.66 -11.51 6.62
CA GLU A 44 30.26 -11.02 5.29
C GLU A 44 29.58 -9.65 5.37
N LEU A 45 28.69 -9.46 6.35
CA LEU A 45 28.04 -8.18 6.61
C LEU A 45 29.05 -7.09 6.95
N LEU A 46 30.02 -7.37 7.84
CA LEU A 46 31.06 -6.41 8.21
C LEU A 46 31.86 -5.94 6.99
N SER A 47 32.30 -6.88 6.15
CA SER A 47 33.01 -6.57 4.90
C SER A 47 32.15 -5.70 3.95
N ALA A 48 30.88 -6.07 3.76
CA ALA A 48 29.96 -5.32 2.91
C ALA A 48 29.68 -3.91 3.44
N CYS A 49 29.50 -3.76 4.76
CA CYS A 49 29.31 -2.46 5.42
C CYS A 49 30.57 -1.60 5.33
N GLU A 50 31.75 -2.17 5.55
CA GLU A 50 33.05 -1.46 5.45
C GLU A 50 33.20 -0.78 4.09
N LYS A 51 33.08 -1.54 3.01
CA LYS A 51 33.19 -1.05 1.62
C LYS A 51 32.17 0.05 1.31
N ARG A 52 30.91 -0.12 1.75
CA ARG A 52 29.84 0.86 1.52
C ARG A 52 30.02 2.14 2.33
N ILE A 53 30.48 2.04 3.57
CA ILE A 53 30.75 3.20 4.43
C ILE A 53 31.92 4.01 3.85
N GLU A 54 32.99 3.35 3.39
CA GLU A 54 34.13 4.01 2.74
C GLU A 54 33.69 4.82 1.52
N ASN A 55 32.88 4.21 0.65
CA ASN A 55 32.41 4.83 -0.60
C ASN A 55 31.25 5.82 -0.41
N LEU A 56 30.66 5.91 0.77
CA LEU A 56 29.43 6.69 1.01
C LEU A 56 29.53 8.15 0.53
N ASP A 57 30.68 8.79 0.71
CA ASP A 57 30.90 10.18 0.31
C ASP A 57 31.24 10.36 -1.18
N HIS A 58 31.79 9.32 -1.82
CA HIS A 58 32.21 9.34 -3.21
C HIS A 58 31.06 8.97 -4.17
N ASP A 59 30.20 8.04 -3.76
CA ASP A 59 29.14 7.48 -4.62
C ASP A 59 27.82 8.28 -4.56
N THR A 60 27.66 9.23 -3.62
CA THR A 60 26.40 9.95 -3.39
C THR A 60 26.48 11.45 -3.64
N SER A 61 26.36 11.83 -4.92
CA SER A 61 26.33 13.23 -5.36
C SER A 61 25.08 14.00 -4.88
N SER A 62 23.97 13.29 -4.61
CA SER A 62 22.72 13.87 -4.09
C SER A 62 22.52 13.57 -2.61
N TRP A 63 22.01 14.55 -1.85
CA TRP A 63 21.60 14.35 -0.45
C TRP A 63 20.57 13.22 -0.30
N ALA A 64 19.67 13.05 -1.27
CA ALA A 64 18.65 12.00 -1.21
C ALA A 64 19.28 10.59 -1.26
N LEU A 65 20.22 10.36 -2.19
CA LEU A 65 20.93 9.07 -2.30
C LEU A 65 21.78 8.79 -1.07
N PHE A 66 22.48 9.81 -0.57
CA PHE A 66 23.22 9.73 0.69
C PHE A 66 22.32 9.31 1.85
N ALA A 67 21.17 9.98 2.03
CA ALA A 67 20.26 9.71 3.13
C ALA A 67 19.65 8.30 3.04
N ILE A 68 19.33 7.82 1.83
CA ILE A 68 18.82 6.45 1.62
C ILE A 68 19.88 5.42 2.05
N GLU A 69 21.12 5.53 1.56
CA GLU A 69 22.14 4.54 1.88
C GLU A 69 22.56 4.62 3.36
N TRP A 70 22.74 5.82 3.89
CA TRP A 70 23.07 6.03 5.30
C TRP A 70 21.98 5.47 6.23
N THR A 71 20.70 5.69 5.93
CA THR A 71 19.61 5.15 6.75
C THR A 71 19.54 3.63 6.69
N ARG A 72 19.69 3.04 5.50
CA ARG A 72 19.71 1.58 5.33
C ARG A 72 20.82 0.93 6.15
N LEU A 73 22.05 1.45 6.06
CA LEU A 73 23.19 0.94 6.82
C LEU A 73 22.96 1.09 8.33
N THR A 74 22.62 2.29 8.79
CA THR A 74 22.41 2.61 10.21
C THR A 74 21.33 1.73 10.84
N TRP A 75 20.14 1.65 10.24
CA TRP A 75 19.03 0.87 10.82
C TRP A 75 19.27 -0.64 10.74
N SER A 76 19.95 -1.13 9.71
CA SER A 76 20.36 -2.54 9.64
C SER A 76 21.32 -2.90 10.77
N LEU A 77 22.36 -2.09 10.98
CA LEU A 77 23.32 -2.28 12.06
C LEU A 77 22.66 -2.21 13.43
N LEU A 78 21.81 -1.21 13.68
CA LEU A 78 21.08 -1.07 14.95
C LEU A 78 20.19 -2.29 15.24
N ALA A 79 19.44 -2.76 14.25
CA ALA A 79 18.56 -3.92 14.40
C ALA A 79 19.33 -5.21 14.69
N ILE A 80 20.52 -5.39 14.11
CA ILE A 80 21.39 -6.54 14.33
C ILE A 80 22.06 -6.45 15.70
N ILE A 81 22.71 -5.32 16.00
CA ILE A 81 23.41 -5.08 17.28
C ILE A 81 22.45 -5.30 18.44
N SER A 82 21.22 -4.76 18.39
CA SER A 82 20.24 -4.94 19.46
C SER A 82 19.94 -6.42 19.75
N ARG A 83 19.83 -7.26 18.70
CA ARG A 83 19.57 -8.70 18.84
C ARG A 83 20.79 -9.46 19.37
N LEU A 84 21.98 -9.12 18.91
CA LEU A 84 23.23 -9.69 19.42
C LEU A 84 23.40 -9.37 20.92
N THR A 85 23.18 -8.11 21.33
CA THR A 85 23.30 -7.74 22.75
C THR A 85 22.33 -8.50 23.65
N THR A 86 21.12 -8.83 23.16
CA THR A 86 20.17 -9.64 23.94
C THR A 86 20.60 -11.10 24.12
N ARG A 87 21.47 -11.64 23.27
CA ARG A 87 22.00 -13.00 23.41
C ARG A 87 23.02 -13.11 24.54
N PHE A 88 23.78 -12.04 24.78
CA PHE A 88 24.78 -11.99 25.84
C PHE A 88 24.20 -11.78 27.26
N ILE A 89 22.87 -11.82 27.42
CA ILE A 89 22.22 -11.68 28.74
C ILE A 89 22.45 -12.94 29.61
N ASP A 90 22.62 -14.13 29.02
CA ASP A 90 22.99 -15.34 29.78
C ASP A 90 24.52 -15.48 29.87
N PRO A 91 25.12 -15.35 31.07
CA PRO A 91 26.57 -15.43 31.24
C PRO A 91 27.16 -16.82 30.93
N ARG A 92 26.33 -17.86 30.79
CA ARG A 92 26.78 -19.26 30.63
C ARG A 92 27.17 -19.63 29.20
N HIS A 93 26.82 -18.79 28.21
CA HIS A 93 27.08 -19.05 26.78
C HIS A 93 27.56 -17.76 26.09
N ILE A 94 28.69 -17.21 26.56
CA ILE A 94 29.31 -16.06 25.93
C ILE A 94 30.31 -16.54 24.88
N ASP A 95 29.98 -16.38 23.60
CA ASP A 95 30.92 -16.56 22.50
C ASP A 95 31.80 -15.32 22.33
N ALA A 96 33.10 -15.46 22.64
CA ALA A 96 34.08 -14.37 22.56
C ALA A 96 34.25 -13.83 21.12
N GLU A 97 34.07 -14.67 20.10
CA GLU A 97 34.16 -14.28 18.71
C GLU A 97 32.94 -13.43 18.29
N GLU A 98 31.72 -13.84 18.69
CA GLU A 98 30.50 -13.07 18.44
C GLU A 98 30.54 -11.71 19.17
N GLN A 99 31.13 -11.65 20.36
CA GLN A 99 31.38 -10.39 21.06
C GLN A 99 32.36 -9.48 20.30
N GLN A 100 33.46 -10.04 19.78
CA GLN A 100 34.41 -9.28 18.98
C GLN A 100 33.78 -8.74 17.69
N LEU A 101 32.97 -9.55 17.01
CA LEU A 101 32.21 -9.13 15.83
C LEU A 101 31.18 -8.03 16.18
N THR A 102 30.48 -8.16 17.31
CA THR A 102 29.56 -7.13 17.81
C THR A 102 30.27 -5.81 18.12
N LYS A 103 31.47 -5.88 18.70
CA LYS A 103 32.31 -4.69 18.93
C LYS A 103 32.70 -4.02 17.62
N ARG A 104 33.11 -4.79 16.61
CA ARG A 104 33.41 -4.26 15.26
C ARG A 104 32.19 -3.59 14.62
N LEU A 105 30.99 -4.16 14.77
CA LEU A 105 29.75 -3.54 14.27
C LEU A 105 29.47 -2.18 14.94
N ASN A 106 29.69 -2.07 16.26
CA ASN A 106 29.54 -0.77 16.95
C ASN A 106 30.56 0.25 16.47
N ILE A 107 31.80 -0.16 16.17
CA ILE A 107 32.82 0.72 15.57
C ILE A 107 32.35 1.21 14.18
N ARG A 108 31.80 0.34 13.33
CA ARG A 108 31.25 0.75 12.02
C ARG A 108 30.06 1.69 12.13
N LEU A 109 29.22 1.50 13.14
CA LEU A 109 28.15 2.44 13.45
C LEU A 109 28.71 3.82 13.84
N PHE A 110 29.82 3.87 14.57
CA PHE A 110 30.51 5.12 14.90
C PHE A 110 31.08 5.82 13.66
N ASP A 111 31.69 5.07 12.73
CA ASP A 111 32.17 5.60 11.45
C ASP A 111 31.02 6.27 10.67
N LEU A 112 29.82 5.67 10.65
CA LEU A 112 28.62 6.24 10.05
C LEU A 112 28.15 7.52 10.76
N ILE A 113 28.22 7.59 12.09
CA ILE A 113 27.85 8.79 12.85
C ILE A 113 28.75 9.96 12.45
N ASN A 114 30.05 9.72 12.28
CA ASN A 114 31.01 10.76 11.89
C ASN A 114 30.79 11.28 10.47
N LYS A 115 30.20 10.45 9.59
CA LYS A 115 29.80 10.84 8.24
C LYS A 115 28.41 11.49 8.16
N ALA A 116 27.66 11.57 9.27
CA ALA A 116 26.32 12.13 9.26
C ALA A 116 26.33 13.62 8.88
N ARG A 117 25.53 13.97 7.87
CA ARG A 117 25.27 15.36 7.45
C ARG A 117 24.21 16.03 8.34
N PRO A 118 24.17 17.37 8.43
CA PRO A 118 23.15 18.09 9.18
C PRO A 118 21.73 17.69 8.77
N VAL A 119 20.85 17.57 9.76
CA VAL A 119 19.42 17.30 9.57
C VAL A 119 18.80 18.47 8.79
N ARG A 120 18.07 18.14 7.71
CA ARG A 120 17.41 19.12 6.85
C ARG A 120 15.89 19.03 6.99
N PRO A 121 15.15 20.13 6.74
CA PRO A 121 13.71 20.08 6.63
C PRO A 121 13.29 19.12 5.50
N LEU A 122 12.09 18.56 5.65
CA LEU A 122 11.43 17.75 4.63
C LEU A 122 11.33 18.51 3.30
N PRO A 123 11.44 17.82 2.15
CA PRO A 123 11.17 18.40 0.86
C PRO A 123 9.76 19.02 0.83
N ASN A 124 9.62 20.21 0.25
CA ASN A 124 8.36 20.93 0.11
C ASN A 124 7.72 21.38 1.44
N MET A 125 8.46 21.41 2.56
CA MET A 125 8.00 22.12 3.75
C MET A 125 8.08 23.64 3.56
N PRO A 126 7.14 24.41 4.12
CA PRO A 126 7.25 25.87 4.18
C PRO A 126 8.50 26.30 4.97
N ASP A 127 9.17 27.36 4.52
CA ASP A 127 10.41 27.87 5.14
C ASP A 127 10.22 28.30 6.63
N HIS A 128 8.98 28.57 7.03
CA HIS A 128 8.60 28.97 8.39
C HIS A 128 7.62 28.00 9.05
N ASP A 129 7.76 26.69 8.82
CA ASP A 129 6.95 25.71 9.53
C ASP A 129 7.25 25.73 11.05
N TYR A 130 6.28 26.15 11.85
CA TYR A 130 6.45 26.31 13.29
C TYR A 130 6.71 24.96 14.00
N LYS A 131 6.15 23.85 13.50
CA LYS A 131 6.36 22.52 14.09
C LYS A 131 7.78 22.05 13.83
N TRP A 132 8.31 22.32 12.64
CA TRP A 132 9.72 22.06 12.34
C TRP A 132 10.66 22.87 13.23
N ILE A 133 10.42 24.18 13.35
CA ILE A 133 11.26 25.07 14.17
C ILE A 133 11.23 24.61 15.63
N GLN A 134 10.05 24.28 16.17
CA GLN A 134 9.91 23.76 17.53
C GLN A 134 10.68 22.46 17.73
N PHE A 135 10.52 21.48 16.83
CA PHE A 135 11.22 20.20 16.91
C PHE A 135 12.74 20.39 16.81
N TYR A 136 13.21 21.15 15.82
CA TYR A 136 14.64 21.37 15.61
C TYR A 136 15.28 22.14 16.78
N GLY A 137 14.53 23.07 17.38
CA GLY A 137 14.89 23.79 18.59
C GLY A 137 15.07 22.88 19.82
N LEU A 138 14.41 21.73 19.86
CA LEU A 138 14.59 20.71 20.92
C LEU A 138 15.67 19.67 20.56
N LEU A 139 15.83 19.36 19.27
CA LEU A 139 16.79 18.36 18.79
C LEU A 139 18.24 18.74 19.10
N ALA A 140 18.65 19.97 18.79
CA ALA A 140 20.03 20.40 19.00
C ALA A 140 20.46 20.40 20.49
N PRO A 141 19.66 20.94 21.43
CA PRO A 141 19.93 20.82 22.87
C PRO A 141 19.95 19.36 23.36
N THR A 142 19.06 18.51 22.85
CA THR A 142 19.02 17.08 23.20
C THR A 142 20.32 16.39 22.79
N LEU A 143 20.80 16.62 21.56
CA LEU A 143 22.06 16.06 21.07
C LEU A 143 23.29 16.58 21.82
N THR A 144 23.28 17.86 22.21
CA THR A 144 24.36 18.48 22.99
C THR A 144 24.41 17.89 24.40
N THR A 145 23.26 17.75 25.05
CA THR A 145 23.16 17.16 26.39
C THR A 145 23.57 15.69 26.39
N LEU A 146 23.19 14.93 25.36
CA LEU A 146 23.63 13.55 25.19
C LEU A 146 25.16 13.45 25.06
N HIS A 147 25.79 14.36 24.31
CA HIS A 147 27.25 14.42 24.21
C HIS A 147 27.91 14.76 25.55
N ASN A 148 27.32 15.66 26.34
CA ASN A 148 27.82 15.98 27.68
C ASN A 148 27.71 14.77 28.62
N LEU A 149 26.62 14.02 28.60
CA LEU A 149 26.49 12.78 29.37
C LEU A 149 27.54 11.75 28.99
N TYR A 150 27.82 11.62 27.69
CA TYR A 150 28.89 10.76 27.19
C TYR A 150 30.26 11.18 27.75
N SER A 151 30.56 12.48 27.80
CA SER A 151 31.81 13.00 28.38
C SER A 151 31.93 12.78 29.89
N GLN A 152 30.82 12.52 30.59
CA GLN A 152 30.76 12.30 32.04
C GLN A 152 30.89 10.83 32.43
N LEU A 153 31.21 9.93 31.49
CA LEU A 153 31.39 8.50 31.76
C LEU A 153 32.47 8.17 32.81
N ASP A 154 33.30 9.12 33.21
CA ASP A 154 34.30 8.97 34.29
C ASP A 154 33.76 9.35 35.69
N THR A 155 32.49 9.78 35.77
CA THR A 155 31.83 10.12 37.04
C THR A 155 31.22 8.88 37.72
N PRO A 156 30.91 8.92 39.04
CA PRO A 156 30.30 7.80 39.74
C PRO A 156 28.97 7.35 39.11
N VAL A 157 28.75 6.04 39.04
CA VAL A 157 27.58 5.41 38.39
C VAL A 157 26.24 5.92 38.92
N GLN A 158 26.09 6.08 40.24
CA GLN A 158 24.83 6.54 40.86
C GLN A 158 24.43 7.97 40.44
N SER A 159 25.41 8.88 40.34
CA SER A 159 25.17 10.23 39.82
C SER A 159 24.80 10.21 38.34
N LEU A 160 25.40 9.30 37.56
CA LEU A 160 25.18 9.19 36.13
C LEU A 160 23.81 8.56 35.81
N ASP A 161 23.35 7.56 36.57
CA ASP A 161 22.00 7.00 36.45
C ASP A 161 20.93 8.07 36.65
N THR A 162 21.10 8.92 37.66
CA THR A 162 20.18 10.03 37.97
C THR A 162 20.18 11.08 36.85
N ALA A 163 21.36 11.38 36.29
CA ALA A 163 21.50 12.28 35.16
C ALA A 163 20.84 11.72 33.88
N ILE A 164 20.99 10.40 33.62
CA ILE A 164 20.34 9.70 32.50
C ILE A 164 18.81 9.73 32.63
N ALA A 165 18.29 9.46 33.84
CA ALA A 165 16.85 9.54 34.10
C ALA A 165 16.32 10.97 33.89
N THR A 166 17.07 11.97 34.35
CA THR A 166 16.71 13.40 34.14
C THR A 166 16.72 13.77 32.66
N PHE A 167 17.71 13.32 31.90
CA PHE A 167 17.78 13.51 30.45
C PHE A 167 16.59 12.86 29.71
N SER A 168 16.21 11.64 30.11
CA SER A 168 15.05 10.93 29.56
C SER A 168 13.78 11.79 29.62
N GLU A 169 13.46 12.30 30.81
CA GLU A 169 12.21 13.01 31.05
C GLU A 169 12.24 14.47 30.59
N ALA A 170 13.36 15.18 30.80
CA ALA A 170 13.42 16.62 30.55
C ALA A 170 13.79 17.00 29.11
N GLN A 171 14.45 16.12 28.35
CA GLN A 171 14.98 16.45 27.02
C GLN A 171 14.51 15.44 25.96
N LEU A 172 14.80 14.15 26.15
CA LEU A 172 14.54 13.13 25.13
C LEU A 172 13.05 12.97 24.85
N ARG A 173 12.22 12.79 25.88
CA ARG A 173 10.77 12.60 25.70
C ARG A 173 10.09 13.82 25.07
N PRO A 174 10.30 15.06 25.53
CA PRO A 174 9.77 16.25 24.86
C PRO A 174 10.20 16.39 23.39
N CYS A 175 11.46 16.08 23.08
CA CYS A 175 11.96 16.11 21.71
C CYS A 175 11.23 15.10 20.82
N LEU A 176 11.03 13.86 21.29
CA LEU A 176 10.33 12.82 20.55
C LEU A 176 8.81 13.08 20.44
N GLU A 177 8.19 13.71 21.44
CA GLU A 177 6.80 14.15 21.36
C GLU A 177 6.61 15.23 20.29
N SER A 178 7.50 16.22 20.25
CA SER A 178 7.51 17.24 19.19
C SER A 178 7.76 16.63 17.81
N PHE A 179 8.66 15.63 17.71
CA PHE A 179 8.87 14.86 16.48
C PHE A 179 7.60 14.12 16.03
N ARG A 180 6.88 13.46 16.94
CA ARG A 180 5.62 12.76 16.62
C ARG A 180 4.55 13.73 16.15
N GLU A 181 4.46 14.92 16.74
CA GLU A 181 3.54 15.97 16.30
C GLU A 181 3.87 16.48 14.89
N LEU A 182 5.15 16.69 14.59
CA LEU A 182 5.62 17.02 13.24
C LEU A 182 5.18 15.93 12.25
N CYS A 183 5.48 14.65 12.53
CA CYS A 183 5.10 13.53 11.68
C CYS A 183 3.58 13.47 11.43
N ARG A 184 2.77 13.64 12.49
CA ARG A 184 1.30 13.66 12.38
C ARG A 184 0.79 14.77 11.46
N SER A 185 1.40 15.95 11.52
CA SER A 185 1.03 17.10 10.67
C SER A 185 1.30 16.86 9.18
N HIS A 186 2.49 16.34 8.85
CA HIS A 186 2.93 16.24 7.45
C HIS A 186 2.51 14.93 6.79
N SER A 187 2.44 13.81 7.53
CA SER A 187 2.01 12.52 6.98
C SER A 187 0.62 12.61 6.36
N LEU A 188 -0.34 13.27 7.02
CA LEU A 188 -1.71 13.40 6.51
C LEU A 188 -1.78 14.01 5.11
N GLY A 189 -1.03 15.08 4.85
CA GLY A 189 -1.00 15.74 3.54
C GLY A 189 -0.37 14.87 2.45
N ILE A 190 0.74 14.21 2.78
CA ILE A 190 1.48 13.33 1.86
C ILE A 190 0.64 12.11 1.48
N PHE A 191 0.07 11.42 2.47
CA PHE A 191 -0.76 10.24 2.23
C PHE A 191 -2.08 10.58 1.56
N ALA A 192 -2.71 11.71 1.91
CA ALA A 192 -3.90 12.16 1.19
C ALA A 192 -3.58 12.45 -0.28
N SER A 193 -2.43 13.05 -0.58
CA SER A 193 -2.02 13.29 -1.97
C SER A 193 -1.73 11.98 -2.72
N LEU A 194 -1.07 11.01 -2.08
CA LEU A 194 -0.77 9.72 -2.69
C LEU A 194 -2.05 8.92 -2.92
N ARG A 195 -2.96 8.91 -1.94
CA ARG A 195 -4.25 8.22 -2.01
C ARG A 195 -5.17 8.80 -3.10
N ARG A 196 -5.18 10.13 -3.26
CA ARG A 196 -5.87 10.79 -4.39
C ARG A 196 -5.30 10.36 -5.74
N ALA A 197 -4.00 10.17 -5.87
CA ALA A 197 -3.41 9.69 -7.12
C ALA A 197 -3.77 8.22 -7.41
N GLN A 198 -3.86 7.35 -6.38
CA GLN A 198 -4.40 5.99 -6.55
C GLN A 198 -5.86 6.01 -7.02
N LEU A 199 -6.64 6.92 -6.44
CA LEU A 199 -8.05 7.08 -6.80
C LEU A 199 -8.21 7.61 -8.22
N ASP A 200 -7.41 8.60 -8.62
CA ASP A 200 -7.40 9.14 -9.97
C ASP A 200 -7.03 8.07 -11.01
N ARG A 201 -6.07 7.19 -10.68
CA ARG A 201 -5.78 6.01 -11.49
C ARG A 201 -6.99 5.09 -11.65
N MET A 202 -7.81 4.90 -10.62
CA MET A 202 -8.99 4.03 -10.73
C MET A 202 -10.19 4.69 -11.40
N ALA A 203 -10.36 6.01 -11.23
CA ALA A 203 -11.46 6.76 -11.81
C ALA A 203 -11.19 7.12 -13.29
N ASN A 204 -9.95 7.52 -13.59
CA ASN A 204 -9.54 8.09 -14.87
C ASN A 204 -8.45 7.26 -15.59
N PHE A 205 -8.03 6.12 -15.04
CA PHE A 205 -7.05 5.22 -15.67
C PHE A 205 -5.69 5.87 -15.98
N HIS A 206 -5.37 6.98 -15.31
CA HIS A 206 -4.04 7.59 -15.37
C HIS A 206 -3.01 6.79 -14.59
N GLU A 207 -1.74 6.91 -14.97
CA GLU A 207 -0.65 6.39 -14.16
C GLU A 207 -0.48 7.23 -12.89
N ILE A 208 -0.01 6.59 -11.80
CA ILE A 208 0.28 7.32 -10.56
C ILE A 208 1.56 8.12 -10.80
N PRO A 209 1.55 9.45 -10.62
CA PRO A 209 2.74 10.25 -10.91
C PRO A 209 3.91 9.90 -9.98
N ASP A 210 5.09 9.67 -10.56
CA ASP A 210 6.32 9.33 -9.82
C ASP A 210 6.68 10.33 -8.72
N GLU A 211 6.35 11.60 -8.90
CA GLU A 211 6.56 12.65 -7.90
C GLU A 211 5.83 12.35 -6.58
N LYS A 212 4.62 11.75 -6.63
CA LYS A 212 3.84 11.43 -5.43
C LYS A 212 4.52 10.33 -4.62
N LEU A 213 5.03 9.30 -5.29
CA LEU A 213 5.79 8.21 -4.66
C LEU A 213 7.14 8.69 -4.13
N ARG A 214 7.87 9.52 -4.90
CA ARG A 214 9.14 10.13 -4.48
C ARG A 214 8.98 11.01 -3.24
N THR A 215 7.88 11.78 -3.16
CA THR A 215 7.60 12.62 -1.98
C THR A 215 7.38 11.76 -0.73
N ALA A 216 6.60 10.68 -0.84
CA ALA A 216 6.32 9.79 0.29
C ALA A 216 7.56 9.01 0.77
N THR A 217 8.38 8.52 -0.16
CA THR A 217 9.64 7.82 0.16
C THR A 217 10.70 8.76 0.75
N ALA A 218 10.80 10.00 0.24
CA ALA A 218 11.68 11.02 0.78
C ALA A 218 11.27 11.43 2.21
N TYR A 219 9.96 11.45 2.50
CA TYR A 219 9.45 11.69 3.86
C TYR A 219 9.96 10.64 4.85
N TYR A 220 9.74 9.35 4.60
CA TYR A 220 10.22 8.30 5.49
C TYR A 220 11.74 8.30 5.62
N THR A 221 12.46 8.50 4.52
CA THR A 221 13.93 8.59 4.53
C THR A 221 14.40 9.72 5.44
N SER A 222 13.81 10.92 5.34
CA SER A 222 14.20 12.08 6.14
C SER A 222 13.90 11.88 7.64
N MET A 223 12.74 11.30 7.95
CA MET A 223 12.33 11.01 9.33
C MET A 223 13.18 9.92 9.98
N LEU A 224 13.44 8.83 9.25
CA LEU A 224 14.33 7.75 9.68
C LEU A 224 15.79 8.19 9.79
N TYR A 225 16.25 9.12 8.95
CA TYR A 225 17.57 9.72 9.06
C TYR A 225 17.73 10.49 10.36
N THR A 226 16.74 11.33 10.69
CA THR A 226 16.73 12.16 11.90
C THR A 226 16.72 11.29 13.17
N LEU A 227 15.82 10.31 13.26
CA LEU A 227 15.82 9.36 14.38
C LEU A 227 17.06 8.48 14.40
N GLY A 228 17.62 8.16 13.23
CA GLY A 228 18.82 7.36 13.09
C GLY A 228 20.03 8.02 13.73
N ILE A 229 20.20 9.34 13.62
CA ILE A 229 21.28 10.10 14.29
C ILE A 229 21.16 9.99 15.81
N LEU A 230 19.95 10.10 16.34
CA LEU A 230 19.70 10.01 17.77
C LEU A 230 19.93 8.57 18.28
N ALA A 231 19.38 7.58 17.58
CA ALA A 231 19.51 6.17 17.94
C ALA A 231 20.96 5.68 17.86
N SER A 232 21.71 6.04 16.82
CA SER A 232 23.10 5.63 16.67
C SER A 232 24.01 6.25 17.73
N ARG A 233 23.81 7.52 18.09
CA ARG A 233 24.54 8.15 19.21
C ARG A 233 24.21 7.51 20.56
N LEU A 234 22.94 7.20 20.83
CA LEU A 234 22.54 6.49 22.05
C LEU A 234 23.13 5.07 22.09
N GLN A 235 23.18 4.37 20.95
CA GLN A 235 23.80 3.05 20.86
C GLN A 235 25.32 3.13 21.08
N GLY A 236 25.99 4.17 20.56
CA GLY A 236 27.39 4.44 20.88
C GLY A 236 27.61 4.70 22.36
N PHE A 237 26.76 5.52 23.00
CA PHE A 237 26.81 5.74 24.44
C PHE A 237 26.59 4.46 25.25
N ARG A 238 25.63 3.62 24.84
CA ARG A 238 25.38 2.31 25.46
C ARG A 238 26.59 1.38 25.33
N PHE A 239 27.23 1.36 24.17
CA PHE A 239 28.41 0.53 23.93
C PHE A 239 29.59 0.93 24.84
N GLU A 240 29.87 2.22 24.98
CA GLU A 240 30.91 2.71 25.89
C GLU A 240 30.56 2.47 27.36
N TRP A 241 29.28 2.65 27.74
CA TRP A 241 28.78 2.30 29.06
C TRP A 241 29.07 0.82 29.39
N GLN A 242 28.75 -0.08 28.46
CA GLN A 242 29.01 -1.52 28.63
C GLN A 242 30.51 -1.85 28.71
N CYS A 243 31.36 -1.11 27.99
CA CYS A 243 32.81 -1.28 28.09
C CYS A 243 33.36 -0.82 29.44
N LYS A 244 32.87 0.29 29.99
CA LYS A 244 33.32 0.82 31.30
C LYS A 244 32.73 0.07 32.48
N PHE A 245 31.47 -0.37 32.38
CA PHE A 245 30.72 -1.02 33.46
C PHE A 245 30.22 -2.43 33.05
N PRO A 246 31.13 -3.37 32.73
CA PRO A 246 30.76 -4.68 32.18
C PRO A 246 29.96 -5.57 33.15
N TYR A 247 30.04 -5.32 34.46
CA TYR A 247 29.33 -6.07 35.50
C TYR A 247 28.11 -5.31 36.06
N SER A 248 27.71 -4.19 35.44
CA SER A 248 26.52 -3.47 35.87
C SER A 248 25.26 -4.30 35.56
N MET A 249 24.42 -4.50 36.58
CA MET A 249 23.10 -5.12 36.39
C MET A 249 22.08 -4.13 35.80
N SER A 250 22.37 -2.83 35.79
CA SER A 250 21.54 -1.79 35.16
C SER A 250 22.08 -1.37 33.79
N ASP A 251 21.19 -1.32 32.80
CA ASP A 251 21.42 -0.75 31.47
C ASP A 251 20.42 0.41 31.26
N PRO A 252 20.66 1.58 31.90
CA PRO A 252 19.73 2.71 31.84
C PRO A 252 19.63 3.30 30.43
N VAL A 253 20.69 3.17 29.63
CA VAL A 253 20.75 3.67 28.25
C VAL A 253 19.85 2.85 27.32
N ARG A 254 19.66 1.56 27.62
CA ARG A 254 18.71 0.72 26.88
C ARG A 254 17.30 1.28 26.88
N ASN A 255 16.82 1.78 28.02
CA ASN A 255 15.49 2.38 28.12
C ASN A 255 15.36 3.61 27.21
N LEU A 256 16.42 4.43 27.10
CA LEU A 256 16.43 5.58 26.17
C LEU A 256 16.30 5.12 24.71
N LEU A 257 17.04 4.08 24.33
CA LEU A 257 16.96 3.50 22.99
C LEU A 257 15.58 2.92 22.70
N ASP A 258 14.97 2.22 23.65
CA ASP A 258 13.65 1.62 23.47
C ASP A 258 12.56 2.69 23.22
N ILE A 259 12.67 3.88 23.82
CA ILE A 259 11.75 5.01 23.53
C ILE A 259 11.93 5.50 22.09
N VAL A 260 13.17 5.59 21.59
CA VAL A 260 13.45 5.97 20.19
C VAL A 260 12.97 4.89 19.23
N TYR A 261 13.25 3.62 19.51
CA TYR A 261 12.82 2.48 18.69
C TYR A 261 11.30 2.36 18.63
N LEU A 262 10.59 2.58 19.74
CA LEU A 262 9.14 2.63 19.73
C LEU A 262 8.62 3.76 18.82
N THR A 263 9.28 4.92 18.83
CA THR A 263 8.92 6.06 17.96
C THR A 263 9.12 5.71 16.48
N VAL A 264 10.18 4.96 16.14
CA VAL A 264 10.41 4.43 14.79
C VAL A 264 9.32 3.45 14.40
N ASP A 265 9.01 2.49 15.28
CA ASP A 265 7.98 1.48 15.01
C ASP A 265 6.59 2.10 14.82
N GLN A 266 6.29 3.20 15.53
CA GLN A 266 5.08 4.01 15.32
C GLN A 266 5.11 4.76 13.99
N LEU A 267 6.25 5.38 13.64
CA LEU A 267 6.44 6.10 12.37
C LEU A 267 6.23 5.17 11.18
N VAL A 268 6.82 3.97 11.19
CA VAL A 268 6.76 3.05 10.04
C VAL A 268 5.50 2.17 10.03
N ALA A 269 4.59 2.35 10.99
CA ALA A 269 3.37 1.56 11.11
C ALA A 269 2.43 1.72 9.90
N ASP A 270 2.56 2.79 9.11
CA ASP A 270 1.77 3.09 7.91
C ASP A 270 2.62 3.17 6.62
N CYS A 271 3.85 2.64 6.63
CA CYS A 271 4.80 2.76 5.51
C CYS A 271 4.54 1.85 4.30
N LEU A 272 3.32 1.36 4.13
CA LEU A 272 2.95 0.44 3.05
C LEU A 272 2.05 1.11 2.02
N PHE A 273 2.40 0.93 0.76
CA PHE A 273 1.65 1.39 -0.39
C PHE A 273 1.05 0.19 -1.14
N ALA A 274 -0.25 -0.02 -0.98
CA ALA A 274 -0.99 -1.03 -1.70
C ALA A 274 -1.70 -0.38 -2.90
N ALA A 275 -1.20 -0.63 -4.11
CA ALA A 275 -1.75 -0.10 -5.36
C ALA A 275 -3.01 -0.84 -5.84
N GLU A 276 -3.38 -1.95 -5.18
CA GLU A 276 -4.55 -2.72 -5.56
C GLU A 276 -5.89 -2.06 -5.16
N PRO A 277 -6.99 -2.41 -5.85
CA PRO A 277 -7.01 -2.89 -7.24
C PRO A 277 -6.27 -1.92 -8.18
N ALA A 278 -5.42 -2.44 -9.08
CA ALA A 278 -4.57 -1.60 -9.92
C ALA A 278 -5.25 -1.08 -11.21
N THR A 279 -6.19 -1.85 -11.78
CA THR A 279 -6.92 -1.49 -13.03
C THR A 279 -8.37 -1.97 -13.03
N ASN A 280 -8.70 -3.04 -12.30
CA ASN A 280 -10.05 -3.56 -12.22
C ASN A 280 -10.47 -3.75 -10.76
N ALA A 281 -11.52 -3.04 -10.37
CA ALA A 281 -12.09 -3.07 -9.02
C ALA A 281 -13.05 -4.24 -8.78
N ILE A 282 -13.18 -5.17 -9.73
CA ILE A 282 -14.06 -6.32 -9.60
C ILE A 282 -13.22 -7.58 -9.64
N LEU A 283 -13.14 -8.25 -8.50
CA LEU A 283 -12.55 -9.57 -8.41
C LEU A 283 -13.62 -10.61 -8.68
N VAL A 284 -13.36 -11.49 -9.64
CA VAL A 284 -14.24 -12.63 -9.91
C VAL A 284 -13.72 -13.84 -9.14
N THR A 285 -14.60 -14.52 -8.41
CA THR A 285 -14.20 -15.69 -7.63
C THR A 285 -13.60 -16.76 -8.53
N ASN A 286 -12.58 -17.44 -8.03
CA ASN A 286 -11.81 -18.46 -8.77
C ASN A 286 -11.02 -17.94 -9.97
N ASN A 287 -11.00 -16.63 -10.24
CA ASN A 287 -10.07 -16.05 -11.20
C ASN A 287 -8.74 -15.69 -10.50
N LEU A 288 -7.65 -15.84 -11.25
CA LEU A 288 -6.33 -15.40 -10.82
C LEU A 288 -6.21 -13.90 -10.99
N PHE A 289 -5.62 -13.24 -10.00
CA PHE A 289 -5.23 -11.84 -10.07
C PHE A 289 -3.83 -11.65 -9.46
N PRO A 290 -3.04 -10.69 -10.00
CA PRO A 290 -1.79 -10.28 -9.38
C PRO A 290 -2.07 -9.41 -8.15
N PHE A 291 -1.14 -9.39 -7.22
CA PHE A 291 -1.15 -8.50 -6.07
C PHE A 291 0.21 -7.86 -5.93
N ASN A 292 0.24 -6.54 -5.75
CA ASN A 292 1.44 -5.82 -5.37
C ASN A 292 1.24 -4.88 -4.17
N CYS A 293 2.23 -4.84 -3.29
CA CYS A 293 2.31 -3.90 -2.17
C CYS A 293 3.78 -3.53 -1.94
N ASP A 294 4.08 -2.24 -2.00
CA ASP A 294 5.44 -1.71 -1.89
C ASP A 294 5.66 -1.06 -0.53
N SER A 295 6.87 -1.13 0.01
CA SER A 295 7.26 -0.30 1.16
C SER A 295 7.73 1.07 0.70
N LEU A 296 7.25 2.09 1.39
CA LEU A 296 7.69 3.49 1.23
C LEU A 296 8.95 3.79 2.06
N ALA A 297 9.40 2.88 2.93
CA ALA A 297 10.51 3.08 3.84
C ALA A 297 11.69 2.15 3.48
N HIS A 298 12.71 2.70 2.82
CA HIS A 298 13.86 1.93 2.30
C HIS A 298 14.68 1.19 3.37
N ALA A 299 14.69 1.69 4.61
CA ALA A 299 15.51 1.15 5.69
C ALA A 299 14.81 0.07 6.53
N VAL A 300 13.53 -0.24 6.26
CA VAL A 300 12.75 -1.23 7.03
C VAL A 300 12.87 -2.60 6.38
N VAL A 301 13.21 -3.61 7.19
CA VAL A 301 13.28 -5.01 6.75
C VAL A 301 12.04 -5.77 7.21
N PHE A 302 11.39 -6.45 6.27
CA PHE A 302 10.16 -7.19 6.50
C PHE A 302 10.45 -8.69 6.61
N LYS A 303 9.76 -9.37 7.53
CA LYS A 303 9.79 -10.82 7.68
C LYS A 303 8.79 -11.50 6.76
N GLN A 304 7.55 -10.97 6.71
CA GLN A 304 6.45 -11.49 5.91
C GLN A 304 5.34 -10.47 5.72
N PHE A 305 4.48 -10.69 4.73
CA PHE A 305 3.27 -9.91 4.47
C PHE A 305 2.04 -10.81 4.56
N ASP A 306 1.18 -10.57 5.53
CA ASP A 306 -0.13 -11.22 5.62
C ASP A 306 -1.14 -10.38 4.84
N VAL A 307 -1.83 -11.00 3.87
CA VAL A 307 -2.90 -10.36 3.10
C VAL A 307 -4.22 -11.06 3.40
N GLN A 308 -5.24 -10.29 3.76
CA GLN A 308 -6.61 -10.77 3.95
C GLN A 308 -7.61 -9.82 3.31
N ILE A 309 -8.80 -10.33 3.01
CA ILE A 309 -9.92 -9.50 2.52
C ILE A 309 -10.82 -9.18 3.70
N VAL A 310 -11.16 -7.91 3.90
CA VAL A 310 -12.04 -7.44 4.98
C VAL A 310 -13.24 -6.67 4.42
N SER A 311 -14.33 -6.62 5.19
CA SER A 311 -15.51 -5.82 4.85
C SER A 311 -15.25 -4.32 5.05
N GLU A 312 -16.16 -3.47 4.54
CA GLU A 312 -16.13 -2.02 4.75
C GLU A 312 -16.08 -1.65 6.24
N GLU A 313 -16.90 -2.29 7.09
CA GLU A 313 -16.97 -2.03 8.54
C GLU A 313 -15.68 -2.47 9.24
N THR A 314 -15.13 -3.62 8.81
CA THR A 314 -13.88 -4.12 9.37
C THR A 314 -12.70 -3.23 8.95
N ALA A 315 -12.70 -2.71 7.73
CA ALA A 315 -11.71 -1.73 7.27
C ALA A 315 -11.75 -0.45 8.12
N GLN A 316 -12.94 0.03 8.49
CA GLN A 316 -13.10 1.17 9.42
C GLN A 316 -12.47 0.87 10.78
N ALA A 317 -12.71 -0.32 11.34
CA ALA A 317 -12.09 -0.73 12.60
C ALA A 317 -10.56 -0.81 12.51
N VAL A 318 -10.02 -1.32 11.39
CA VAL A 318 -8.58 -1.34 11.10
C VAL A 318 -8.01 0.08 11.07
N GLN A 319 -8.63 1.00 10.33
CA GLN A 319 -8.19 2.40 10.24
C GLN A 319 -8.18 3.09 11.61
N ILE A 320 -9.22 2.89 12.43
CA ILE A 320 -9.27 3.43 13.79
C ILE A 320 -8.09 2.92 14.63
N GLN A 321 -7.75 1.63 14.54
CA GLN A 321 -6.58 1.09 15.25
C GLN A 321 -5.27 1.67 14.72
N MET A 322 -5.13 1.84 13.40
CA MET A 322 -3.94 2.45 12.79
C MET A 322 -3.76 3.91 13.26
N ASN A 323 -4.85 4.69 13.31
CA ASN A 323 -4.83 6.05 13.82
C ASN A 323 -4.37 6.10 15.29
N LYS A 324 -4.86 5.18 16.14
CA LYS A 324 -4.42 5.07 17.54
C LYS A 324 -2.93 4.75 17.69
N VAL A 325 -2.38 3.90 16.81
CA VAL A 325 -0.93 3.62 16.79
C VAL A 325 -0.13 4.87 16.40
N ARG A 326 -0.60 5.61 15.39
CA ARG A 326 0.02 6.87 14.95
C ARG A 326 -0.05 7.97 16.02
N GLU A 327 -1.13 8.00 16.80
CA GLU A 327 -1.29 8.88 17.96
C GLU A 327 -0.46 8.44 19.18
N GLY A 328 0.13 7.24 19.13
CA GLY A 328 0.92 6.67 20.23
C GLY A 328 0.09 6.14 21.39
N THR A 329 -1.24 6.05 21.24
CA THR A 329 -2.14 5.47 22.26
C THR A 329 -2.14 3.94 22.23
N PHE A 330 -1.71 3.34 21.12
CA PHE A 330 -1.54 1.89 20.96
C PHE A 330 -0.11 1.53 20.56
N LEU A 331 0.35 0.37 21.03
CA LEU A 331 1.66 -0.16 20.66
C LEU A 331 1.60 -0.79 19.26
N PRO A 332 2.60 -0.52 18.39
CA PRO A 332 2.66 -1.09 17.05
C PRO A 332 2.88 -2.62 17.07
N HIS A 333 3.42 -3.16 18.17
CA HIS A 333 3.74 -4.58 18.37
C HIS A 333 2.54 -5.51 18.58
N ILE A 334 1.34 -4.99 18.82
CA ILE A 334 0.15 -5.82 19.06
C ILE A 334 -0.68 -5.83 17.78
N PRO A 335 -0.76 -6.97 17.05
CA PRO A 335 -1.61 -7.05 15.88
C PRO A 335 -3.08 -7.07 16.33
N GLY A 336 -3.92 -6.22 15.72
CA GLY A 336 -5.36 -6.39 15.82
C GLY A 336 -5.80 -7.72 15.21
N SER A 337 -6.84 -8.32 15.79
CA SER A 337 -7.53 -9.47 15.22
C SER A 337 -8.78 -8.99 14.50
N PHE A 338 -8.86 -9.24 13.21
CA PHE A 338 -9.94 -8.76 12.35
C PHE A 338 -10.50 -9.91 11.53
N PRO A 339 -11.83 -10.07 11.47
CA PRO A 339 -12.45 -11.14 10.70
C PRO A 339 -12.21 -10.94 9.20
N SER A 340 -11.90 -12.04 8.52
CA SER A 340 -11.75 -12.04 7.05
C SER A 340 -13.11 -12.23 6.37
N ALA A 341 -13.45 -11.34 5.45
CA ALA A 341 -14.71 -11.34 4.71
C ALA A 341 -14.72 -12.32 3.52
N ALA A 342 -13.55 -12.70 3.00
CA ALA A 342 -13.43 -13.68 1.92
C ALA A 342 -12.16 -14.49 2.07
N LEU A 343 -12.13 -15.69 1.48
CA LEU A 343 -10.97 -16.57 1.58
C LEU A 343 -10.04 -16.35 0.39
N LEU A 344 -8.74 -16.32 0.66
CA LEU A 344 -7.68 -16.19 -0.34
C LEU A 344 -6.91 -17.49 -0.50
N ALA A 345 -6.40 -17.71 -1.70
CA ALA A 345 -5.49 -18.81 -1.98
C ALA A 345 -4.35 -18.38 -2.91
N MET A 346 -3.21 -19.03 -2.75
CA MET A 346 -2.01 -18.82 -3.56
C MET A 346 -1.81 -20.01 -4.49
N LYS A 347 -1.79 -19.78 -5.80
CA LYS A 347 -1.49 -20.83 -6.78
C LYS A 347 -0.02 -20.77 -7.20
N PRO A 348 0.73 -21.90 -7.22
CA PRO A 348 2.13 -21.91 -7.63
C PRO A 348 2.35 -21.28 -9.01
N THR A 349 3.47 -20.56 -9.14
CA THR A 349 3.95 -19.95 -10.40
C THR A 349 4.63 -20.96 -11.31
N SER A 350 5.17 -22.05 -10.75
CA SER A 350 5.65 -23.18 -11.54
C SER A 350 4.44 -23.95 -12.06
N GLY A 351 4.21 -23.88 -13.37
CA GLY A 351 3.10 -24.52 -14.08
C GLY A 351 3.14 -26.05 -14.10
N VAL A 352 3.50 -26.71 -13.01
CA VAL A 352 3.36 -28.16 -12.89
C VAL A 352 1.87 -28.46 -12.73
N LYS A 353 1.22 -28.82 -13.84
CA LYS A 353 -0.01 -29.62 -13.79
C LYS A 353 0.29 -30.77 -12.83
N ARG A 354 -0.34 -30.80 -11.66
CA ARG A 354 -0.34 -32.01 -10.84
C ARG A 354 -0.93 -33.12 -11.73
N ASN A 355 -0.11 -34.08 -12.12
CA ASN A 355 -0.50 -35.29 -12.84
C ASN A 355 -1.32 -36.23 -11.95
N ASN A 356 -2.42 -35.73 -11.38
CA ASN A 356 -3.38 -36.55 -10.64
C ASN A 356 -4.75 -36.48 -11.30
N ALA A 357 -4.79 -36.83 -12.60
CA ALA A 357 -6.00 -37.27 -13.26
C ALA A 357 -5.58 -38.28 -14.33
N VAL A 358 -5.67 -39.56 -13.98
CA VAL A 358 -5.87 -40.60 -15.00
C VAL A 358 -7.15 -40.19 -15.73
N ALA A 359 -7.03 -39.85 -17.00
CA ALA A 359 -8.15 -39.48 -17.85
C ALA A 359 -9.08 -40.69 -17.97
N ASN A 360 -10.26 -40.62 -17.36
CA ASN A 360 -11.36 -41.48 -17.78
C ASN A 360 -11.86 -40.97 -19.13
N ALA A 361 -12.07 -41.90 -20.06
CA ALA A 361 -12.27 -41.69 -21.49
C ALA A 361 -13.62 -41.07 -21.89
N GLU A 362 -14.31 -40.36 -21.00
CA GLU A 362 -15.54 -39.63 -21.32
C GLU A 362 -15.30 -38.13 -21.08
N GLY A 363 -15.31 -37.38 -22.18
CA GLY A 363 -14.89 -35.97 -22.25
C GLY A 363 -15.50 -35.09 -21.15
N GLY A 364 -14.63 -34.61 -20.26
CA GLY A 364 -14.98 -33.67 -19.21
C GLY A 364 -14.46 -32.26 -19.51
N ASN A 365 -15.38 -31.29 -19.60
CA ASN A 365 -15.09 -29.86 -19.62
C ASN A 365 -14.10 -29.47 -18.51
N THR A 366 -13.15 -28.59 -18.81
CA THR A 366 -12.22 -27.94 -17.87
C THR A 366 -12.93 -26.94 -16.95
N ALA A 367 -13.98 -27.38 -16.27
CA ALA A 367 -14.49 -26.70 -15.09
C ALA A 367 -13.63 -27.16 -13.91
N HIS A 368 -12.71 -26.30 -13.47
CA HIS A 368 -11.87 -26.51 -12.30
C HIS A 368 -12.71 -27.03 -11.11
N LYS A 369 -12.41 -28.25 -10.64
CA LYS A 369 -13.04 -28.83 -9.44
C LYS A 369 -12.82 -27.88 -8.26
N LYS A 370 -13.93 -27.43 -7.67
CA LYS A 370 -14.05 -26.46 -6.56
C LYS A 370 -13.38 -26.89 -5.23
N SER A 371 -12.68 -28.02 -5.17
CA SER A 371 -12.20 -28.64 -3.92
C SER A 371 -10.70 -28.52 -3.64
N ASP A 372 -9.88 -28.19 -4.65
CA ASP A 372 -8.43 -28.45 -4.57
C ASP A 372 -7.58 -27.23 -4.20
N VAL A 373 -8.20 -26.14 -3.77
CA VAL A 373 -7.54 -24.89 -3.44
C VAL A 373 -7.57 -24.70 -1.91
N ASN A 374 -6.38 -24.69 -1.28
CA ASN A 374 -6.21 -24.47 0.17
C ASN A 374 -6.51 -23.00 0.52
N SER A 375 -7.77 -22.60 0.41
CA SER A 375 -8.26 -21.26 0.72
C SER A 375 -8.18 -21.00 2.22
N LYS A 376 -7.60 -19.85 2.59
CA LYS A 376 -7.36 -19.42 3.96
C LYS A 376 -7.94 -18.03 4.20
N GLU A 377 -8.16 -17.67 5.46
CA GLU A 377 -8.60 -16.32 5.83
C GLU A 377 -7.55 -15.26 5.53
N SER A 378 -6.27 -15.63 5.62
CA SER A 378 -5.12 -14.83 5.25
C SER A 378 -4.09 -15.67 4.51
N VAL A 379 -3.36 -15.05 3.58
CA VAL A 379 -2.24 -15.65 2.86
C VAL A 379 -0.96 -14.92 3.21
N VAL A 380 0.15 -15.65 3.29
CA VAL A 380 1.46 -15.11 3.64
C VAL A 380 2.30 -15.00 2.36
N ILE A 381 2.65 -13.77 2.00
CA ILE A 381 3.55 -13.47 0.88
C ILE A 381 4.95 -13.22 1.45
N VAL A 382 5.94 -13.93 0.90
CA VAL A 382 7.34 -13.76 1.27
C VAL A 382 7.84 -12.42 0.70
N PRO A 383 8.56 -11.60 1.49
CA PRO A 383 9.12 -10.35 1.01
C PRO A 383 10.10 -10.57 -0.14
N SER A 384 10.07 -9.68 -1.12
CA SER A 384 11.08 -9.58 -2.18
C SER A 384 11.68 -8.19 -2.19
N TYR A 385 12.94 -8.07 -2.58
CA TYR A 385 13.62 -6.77 -2.67
C TYR A 385 13.62 -6.28 -4.12
N ASN A 386 13.20 -5.03 -4.33
CA ASN A 386 13.19 -4.39 -5.64
C ASN A 386 14.41 -3.47 -5.76
N GLU A 387 15.36 -3.85 -6.61
CA GLU A 387 16.61 -3.10 -6.80
C GLU A 387 16.39 -1.73 -7.47
N ASN A 388 15.33 -1.58 -8.29
CA ASN A 388 15.04 -0.31 -8.96
C ASN A 388 14.45 0.72 -7.98
N LEU A 389 13.57 0.26 -7.08
CA LEU A 389 12.94 1.09 -6.06
C LEU A 389 13.73 1.17 -4.76
N LEU A 390 14.77 0.35 -4.63
CA LEU A 390 15.56 0.16 -3.41
C LEU A 390 14.70 -0.12 -2.17
N SER A 391 13.59 -0.84 -2.35
CA SER A 391 12.59 -1.10 -1.31
C SER A 391 12.18 -2.57 -1.24
N TRP A 392 11.66 -2.97 -0.09
CA TRP A 392 10.99 -4.27 0.07
C TRP A 392 9.56 -4.19 -0.44
N GLN A 393 9.11 -5.24 -1.10
CA GLN A 393 7.76 -5.37 -1.65
C GLN A 393 7.21 -6.78 -1.44
N ALA A 394 5.88 -6.89 -1.50
CA ALA A 394 5.15 -8.13 -1.57
C ALA A 394 4.42 -8.22 -2.89
N THR A 395 4.96 -9.03 -3.80
CA THR A 395 4.37 -9.26 -5.12
C THR A 395 4.02 -10.74 -5.27
N TYR A 396 2.79 -11.03 -5.70
CA TYR A 396 2.40 -12.39 -6.04
C TYR A 396 1.46 -12.39 -7.26
N PRO A 397 1.78 -13.13 -8.34
CA PRO A 397 1.05 -13.00 -9.60
C PRO A 397 -0.26 -13.82 -9.66
N HIS A 398 -0.46 -14.78 -8.76
CA HIS A 398 -1.52 -15.79 -8.87
C HIS A 398 -2.30 -15.96 -7.56
N LEU A 399 -2.83 -14.86 -7.02
CA LEU A 399 -3.82 -14.93 -5.96
C LEU A 399 -5.18 -15.28 -6.53
N LEU A 400 -5.99 -15.93 -5.70
CA LEU A 400 -7.35 -16.34 -6.02
C LEU A 400 -8.26 -16.05 -4.84
N CYS A 401 -9.42 -15.47 -5.13
CA CYS A 401 -10.44 -15.19 -4.12
C CYS A 401 -11.56 -16.24 -4.20
N THR A 402 -12.02 -16.72 -3.04
CA THR A 402 -13.16 -17.62 -2.88
C THR A 402 -14.11 -17.12 -1.81
N THR A 403 -15.41 -17.36 -2.00
CA THR A 403 -16.45 -16.99 -1.03
C THR A 403 -16.46 -17.96 0.15
N ARG A 404 -16.72 -17.46 1.36
CA ARG A 404 -17.09 -18.32 2.49
C ARG A 404 -18.39 -19.05 2.17
N GLN A 405 -18.39 -20.38 2.16
CA GLN A 405 -19.62 -21.17 1.94
C GLN A 405 -20.62 -21.10 3.11
N LYS A 406 -20.23 -20.55 4.28
CA LYS A 406 -21.01 -20.64 5.52
C LYS A 406 -21.66 -19.35 6.02
N ASP A 407 -21.29 -18.17 5.50
CA ASP A 407 -21.81 -16.90 6.00
C ASP A 407 -22.67 -16.21 4.94
N THR A 408 -23.96 -16.56 4.91
CA THR A 408 -25.03 -15.94 4.11
C THR A 408 -25.18 -14.43 4.39
N VAL A 409 -24.52 -13.93 5.44
CA VAL A 409 -24.60 -12.55 5.94
C VAL A 409 -23.81 -11.55 5.07
N LEU A 410 -22.84 -12.00 4.27
CA LEU A 410 -22.01 -11.13 3.42
C LEU A 410 -22.75 -10.54 2.19
N LEU A 411 -23.95 -11.02 1.90
CA LEU A 411 -24.72 -10.67 0.70
C LEU A 411 -26.00 -9.87 1.01
N ASP A 412 -26.38 -9.71 2.28
CA ASP A 412 -27.54 -8.93 2.68
C ASP A 412 -27.15 -7.49 3.02
N SER A 413 -27.40 -6.60 2.07
CA SER A 413 -27.35 -5.15 2.22
C SER A 413 -28.29 -4.69 3.34
N ARG A 414 -27.80 -4.58 4.58
CA ARG A 414 -28.49 -3.87 5.67
C ARG A 414 -28.05 -2.41 5.83
N ALA A 415 -27.79 -1.74 4.71
CA ALA A 415 -27.73 -0.29 4.67
C ALA A 415 -28.80 0.17 3.68
N GLY A 416 -29.62 1.17 4.04
CA GLY A 416 -30.71 1.71 3.22
C GLY A 416 -30.28 2.38 1.90
N GLN A 417 -29.13 2.01 1.34
CA GLN A 417 -28.57 2.49 0.08
C GLN A 417 -29.02 1.58 -1.06
N ILE A 418 -30.07 2.02 -1.75
CA ILE A 418 -30.68 1.27 -2.86
C ILE A 418 -29.61 1.02 -3.93
N GLY A 419 -29.35 -0.27 -4.18
CA GLY A 419 -28.51 -0.71 -5.29
C GLY A 419 -27.01 -0.84 -5.05
N LYS A 420 -26.50 -0.36 -3.90
CA LYS A 420 -25.09 -0.51 -3.53
C LYS A 420 -24.78 -1.98 -3.27
N ARG A 421 -23.72 -2.50 -3.90
CA ARG A 421 -23.19 -3.84 -3.61
C ARG A 421 -22.14 -3.79 -2.48
N PRO A 422 -21.94 -4.89 -1.73
CA PRO A 422 -20.89 -4.94 -0.71
C PRO A 422 -19.50 -4.63 -1.29
N VAL A 423 -18.76 -3.77 -0.60
CA VAL A 423 -17.37 -3.42 -0.94
C VAL A 423 -16.40 -4.02 0.08
N PHE A 424 -15.21 -4.32 -0.39
CA PHE A 424 -14.17 -5.02 0.34
C PHE A 424 -12.83 -4.31 0.19
N TYR A 425 -11.93 -4.58 1.12
CA TYR A 425 -10.58 -4.05 1.12
C TYR A 425 -9.59 -5.19 1.32
N PHE A 426 -8.41 -5.11 0.69
CA PHE A 426 -7.28 -5.89 1.15
C PHE A 426 -6.74 -5.19 2.38
N TYR A 427 -6.70 -5.90 3.49
CA TYR A 427 -5.92 -5.51 4.65
C TYR A 427 -4.57 -6.21 4.55
N ILE A 428 -3.53 -5.39 4.47
CA ILE A 428 -2.14 -5.83 4.46
C ILE A 428 -1.56 -5.60 5.83
N ARG A 429 -1.02 -6.67 6.43
CA ARG A 429 -0.25 -6.61 7.67
C ARG A 429 1.14 -7.16 7.40
N ALA A 430 2.12 -6.28 7.31
CA ALA A 430 3.52 -6.65 7.14
C ALA A 430 4.22 -6.72 8.50
N THR A 431 4.88 -7.83 8.77
CA THR A 431 5.67 -8.01 10.00
C THR A 431 7.08 -7.47 9.75
N THR A 432 7.53 -6.52 10.57
CA THR A 432 8.85 -5.89 10.47
C THR A 432 9.79 -6.40 11.57
N PHE A 433 11.08 -6.44 11.27
CA PHE A 433 12.11 -6.63 12.29
C PHE A 433 12.32 -5.30 13.02
N SER A 434 11.74 -5.17 14.22
CA SER A 434 11.89 -3.96 15.03
C SER A 434 13.36 -3.76 15.44
N PRO A 435 13.88 -2.53 15.45
CA PRO A 435 15.23 -2.25 15.94
C PRO A 435 15.39 -2.56 17.43
N SER A 436 14.29 -2.64 18.20
CA SER A 436 14.30 -3.11 19.59
C SER A 436 14.75 -4.58 19.75
N GLY A 437 14.79 -5.37 18.66
CA GLY A 437 15.08 -6.80 18.69
C GLY A 437 13.84 -7.69 18.58
N GLY A 438 12.65 -7.13 18.85
CA GLY A 438 11.36 -7.80 18.68
C GLY A 438 10.83 -7.75 17.23
N LEU A 439 9.51 -7.92 17.11
CA LEU A 439 8.77 -7.71 15.87
C LEU A 439 7.84 -6.51 16.02
N SER A 440 7.58 -5.80 14.93
CA SER A 440 6.56 -4.76 14.84
C SER A 440 5.70 -5.00 13.59
N TYR A 441 4.68 -4.18 13.38
CA TYR A 441 3.72 -4.35 12.28
C TYR A 441 3.47 -3.05 11.54
N ALA A 442 3.70 -3.08 10.23
CA ALA A 442 3.22 -2.06 9.30
C ALA A 442 1.90 -2.53 8.67
N ARG A 443 0.97 -1.61 8.47
CA ARG A 443 -0.41 -1.90 8.05
C ARG A 443 -0.85 -0.95 6.95
N SER A 444 -1.69 -1.44 6.05
CA SER A 444 -2.34 -0.60 5.02
C SER A 444 -3.61 -1.27 4.49
N LEU A 445 -4.43 -0.46 3.82
CA LEU A 445 -5.65 -0.86 3.15
C LEU A 445 -5.56 -0.50 1.67
N SER A 446 -5.94 -1.45 0.80
CA SER A 446 -6.09 -1.22 -0.64
C SER A 446 -7.21 -0.22 -0.94
N LEU A 447 -7.41 0.18 -2.20
CA LEU A 447 -8.68 0.81 -2.59
C LEU A 447 -9.83 -0.21 -2.45
N PRO A 448 -11.08 0.25 -2.24
CA PRO A 448 -12.23 -0.65 -2.13
C PRO A 448 -12.45 -1.37 -3.46
N PHE A 449 -12.85 -2.62 -3.42
CA PHE A 449 -13.22 -3.41 -4.60
C PHE A 449 -14.47 -4.23 -4.30
N THR A 450 -15.04 -4.86 -5.32
CA THR A 450 -16.18 -5.76 -5.17
C THR A 450 -15.82 -7.18 -5.60
N ILE A 451 -16.57 -8.17 -5.10
CA ILE A 451 -16.37 -9.58 -5.44
C ILE A 451 -17.60 -10.11 -6.17
N ALA A 452 -17.42 -10.55 -7.41
CA ALA A 452 -18.44 -11.22 -8.21
C ALA A 452 -18.21 -12.73 -8.23
N THR A 453 -19.26 -13.53 -8.19
CA THR A 453 -19.17 -15.00 -8.27
C THR A 453 -18.98 -15.54 -9.69
N ARG A 454 -19.33 -14.74 -10.70
CA ARG A 454 -19.18 -15.06 -12.13
C ARG A 454 -18.83 -13.80 -12.91
N ARG A 455 -18.05 -13.95 -13.99
CA ARG A 455 -17.59 -12.84 -14.85
C ARG A 455 -18.74 -11.99 -15.39
N ASN A 456 -19.81 -12.63 -15.85
CA ASN A 456 -20.96 -11.94 -16.45
C ASN A 456 -22.06 -11.63 -15.43
N GLN A 457 -21.80 -11.78 -14.12
CA GLN A 457 -22.84 -11.61 -13.11
C GLN A 457 -23.39 -10.18 -13.12
N ASP A 458 -22.55 -9.18 -13.37
CA ASP A 458 -22.99 -7.78 -13.41
C ASP A 458 -23.92 -7.48 -14.58
N CYS A 459 -23.84 -8.29 -15.64
CA CYS A 459 -24.71 -8.22 -16.81
C CYS A 459 -25.95 -9.12 -16.68
N GLN A 460 -25.82 -10.26 -15.99
CA GLN A 460 -26.88 -11.28 -15.86
C GLN A 460 -27.84 -11.05 -14.69
N VAL A 461 -27.52 -10.22 -13.68
CA VAL A 461 -28.42 -9.93 -12.55
C VAL A 461 -29.50 -8.92 -12.97
N GLN A 462 -30.28 -9.29 -13.98
CA GLN A 462 -31.37 -8.56 -14.64
C GLN A 462 -32.61 -8.26 -13.75
N ARG A 463 -32.58 -8.53 -12.43
CA ARG A 463 -33.78 -8.39 -11.56
C ARG A 463 -33.57 -7.51 -10.33
N MET A 464 -32.38 -6.99 -10.10
CA MET A 464 -32.08 -6.21 -8.90
C MET A 464 -31.50 -4.86 -9.33
N MET A 465 -32.08 -3.79 -8.81
CA MET A 465 -31.67 -2.38 -8.95
C MET A 465 -30.25 -2.14 -8.39
N SER A 466 -29.24 -2.91 -8.79
CA SER A 466 -27.91 -2.98 -8.16
C SER A 466 -26.84 -3.48 -9.13
N SER A 467 -25.61 -2.96 -9.04
CA SER A 467 -24.49 -3.39 -9.90
C SER A 467 -23.14 -3.23 -9.19
N TYR A 468 -22.22 -4.18 -9.43
CA TYR A 468 -20.87 -4.18 -8.89
C TYR A 468 -19.99 -3.11 -9.55
N THR A 469 -19.97 -3.06 -10.89
CA THR A 469 -19.28 -2.00 -11.66
C THR A 469 -19.83 -0.63 -11.33
N ALA A 470 -21.16 -0.46 -11.27
CA ALA A 470 -21.75 0.83 -10.92
C ALA A 470 -21.33 1.27 -9.52
N THR A 471 -21.31 0.34 -8.55
CA THR A 471 -20.89 0.64 -7.17
C THR A 471 -19.45 1.16 -7.14
N CYS A 472 -18.51 0.48 -7.80
CA CYS A 472 -17.11 0.92 -7.86
C CYS A 472 -16.95 2.24 -8.64
N PHE A 473 -17.59 2.36 -9.80
CA PHE A 473 -17.58 3.57 -10.62
C PHE A 473 -18.05 4.79 -9.82
N TRP A 474 -19.17 4.64 -9.10
CA TRP A 474 -19.73 5.72 -8.26
C TRP A 474 -18.82 6.07 -7.09
N LEU A 475 -18.29 5.05 -6.40
CA LEU A 475 -17.44 5.23 -5.23
C LEU A 475 -16.13 5.94 -5.59
N TYR A 476 -15.51 5.58 -6.72
CA TYR A 476 -14.31 6.27 -7.18
C TYR A 476 -14.61 7.65 -7.75
N GLY A 477 -15.72 7.79 -8.48
CA GLY A 477 -16.13 9.04 -9.10
C GLY A 477 -16.51 10.14 -8.10
N THR A 478 -17.16 9.79 -6.99
CA THR A 478 -17.51 10.76 -5.92
C THR A 478 -16.29 11.19 -5.10
N SER A 479 -15.29 10.33 -4.98
CA SER A 479 -13.97 10.65 -4.41
C SER A 479 -13.95 11.15 -2.95
N THR A 480 -14.94 10.75 -2.14
CA THR A 480 -15.02 11.15 -0.73
C THR A 480 -14.04 10.35 0.12
N LEU A 481 -12.82 10.87 0.29
CA LEU A 481 -11.76 10.23 1.07
C LEU A 481 -11.89 10.49 2.57
N ASP A 482 -11.76 9.43 3.37
CA ASP A 482 -11.55 9.48 4.82
C ASP A 482 -10.38 8.58 5.21
N GLY A 483 -9.19 9.19 5.27
CA GLY A 483 -7.94 8.46 5.47
C GLY A 483 -7.66 7.48 4.32
N LEU A 484 -7.65 6.20 4.63
CA LEU A 484 -7.50 5.10 3.67
C LEU A 484 -8.84 4.59 3.13
N ILE A 485 -9.98 5.00 3.69
CA ILE A 485 -11.31 4.50 3.31
C ILE A 485 -11.98 5.50 2.37
N LEU A 486 -12.79 5.00 1.44
CA LEU A 486 -13.71 5.83 0.67
C LEU A 486 -15.09 5.78 1.30
N ASN A 487 -15.61 6.95 1.64
CA ASN A 487 -16.97 7.10 2.14
C ASN A 487 -17.93 7.15 0.96
N TRP A 488 -19.05 6.45 1.10
CA TRP A 488 -20.15 6.56 0.17
C TRP A 488 -20.78 7.96 0.26
N SER A 489 -21.08 8.57 -0.89
CA SER A 489 -21.71 9.88 -0.97
C SER A 489 -23.06 9.79 -1.70
N ASP A 490 -24.10 10.22 -1.00
CA ASP A 490 -25.47 10.33 -1.53
C ASP A 490 -25.77 11.73 -2.11
N ASN A 491 -24.83 12.69 -1.96
CA ASN A 491 -24.99 14.09 -2.37
C ASN A 491 -25.00 14.31 -3.90
N GLY A 492 -24.86 13.23 -4.67
CA GLY A 492 -24.82 13.28 -6.13
C GLY A 492 -23.53 13.88 -6.71
N ILE A 493 -23.37 13.76 -8.03
CA ILE A 493 -22.31 14.41 -8.81
C ILE A 493 -22.92 15.24 -9.93
N LYS A 494 -22.21 16.29 -10.35
CA LYS A 494 -22.62 17.11 -11.49
C LYS A 494 -22.63 16.28 -12.78
N TRP A 495 -23.55 16.60 -13.69
CA TRP A 495 -23.64 15.96 -15.01
C TRP A 495 -22.32 16.03 -15.79
N SER A 496 -21.68 17.19 -15.82
CA SER A 496 -20.34 17.43 -16.39
C SER A 496 -19.28 16.48 -15.87
N HIS A 497 -19.23 16.24 -14.55
CA HIS A 497 -18.32 15.30 -13.92
C HIS A 497 -18.62 13.84 -14.30
N PHE A 498 -19.90 13.46 -14.31
CA PHE A 498 -20.31 12.13 -14.78
C PHE A 498 -19.88 11.87 -16.23
N LYS A 499 -20.07 12.84 -17.13
CA LYS A 499 -19.64 12.72 -18.54
C LYS A 499 -18.14 12.45 -18.62
N GLN A 500 -17.32 13.23 -17.92
CA GLN A 500 -15.87 13.05 -17.92
C GLN A 500 -15.45 11.66 -17.43
N LEU A 501 -16.03 11.21 -16.32
CA LEU A 501 -15.75 9.88 -15.76
C LEU A 501 -16.18 8.78 -16.74
N TYR A 502 -17.38 8.89 -17.33
CA TYR A 502 -17.90 7.87 -18.22
C TYR A 502 -17.18 7.84 -19.58
N GLN A 503 -16.77 9.00 -20.12
CA GLN A 503 -15.91 9.08 -21.31
C GLN A 503 -14.64 8.26 -21.12
N THR A 504 -13.97 8.46 -19.98
CA THR A 504 -12.72 7.77 -19.67
C THR A 504 -12.97 6.28 -19.45
N TYR A 505 -14.00 5.95 -18.68
CA TYR A 505 -14.44 4.57 -18.47
C TYR A 505 -14.74 3.85 -19.79
N PHE A 506 -15.49 4.49 -20.70
CA PHE A 506 -15.82 3.93 -22.01
C PHE A 506 -14.58 3.71 -22.86
N THR A 507 -13.74 4.74 -23.01
CA THR A 507 -12.54 4.69 -23.85
C THR A 507 -11.63 3.52 -23.45
N VAL A 508 -11.42 3.33 -22.14
CA VAL A 508 -10.57 2.26 -21.62
C VAL A 508 -11.24 0.88 -21.73
N ASN A 509 -12.50 0.74 -21.33
CA ASN A 509 -13.16 -0.57 -21.32
C ASN A 509 -13.61 -1.06 -22.70
N ALA A 510 -13.82 -0.14 -23.65
CA ALA A 510 -14.06 -0.46 -25.06
C ALA A 510 -12.75 -0.66 -25.85
N GLU A 511 -11.61 -0.26 -25.28
CA GLU A 511 -10.28 -0.31 -25.92
C GLU A 511 -10.24 0.46 -27.25
N VAL A 512 -10.77 1.69 -27.25
CA VAL A 512 -10.89 2.58 -28.43
C VAL A 512 -10.11 3.87 -28.23
N LYS A 513 -9.79 4.58 -29.31
CA LYS A 513 -9.13 5.90 -29.27
C LYS A 513 -10.12 7.05 -29.26
N ARG A 514 -11.20 6.92 -30.04
CA ARG A 514 -12.28 7.91 -30.09
C ARG A 514 -13.13 7.80 -28.83
N SER A 515 -13.25 8.89 -28.08
CA SER A 515 -14.16 8.98 -26.93
C SER A 515 -15.58 9.36 -27.33
N LEU A 516 -16.51 9.29 -26.37
CA LEU A 516 -17.89 9.76 -26.54
C LEU A 516 -17.92 11.29 -26.60
N SER A 517 -18.70 11.83 -27.53
CA SER A 517 -18.95 13.27 -27.70
C SER A 517 -20.18 13.73 -26.93
N ASP A 518 -20.41 15.04 -26.85
CA ASP A 518 -21.63 15.57 -26.19
C ASP A 518 -22.93 15.07 -26.83
N ILE A 519 -22.92 14.79 -28.14
CA ILE A 519 -24.08 14.25 -28.87
C ILE A 519 -24.41 12.83 -28.36
N ASP A 520 -23.39 11.99 -28.12
CA ASP A 520 -23.57 10.63 -27.60
C ASP A 520 -24.18 10.59 -26.19
N PHE A 521 -24.06 11.70 -25.46
CA PHE A 521 -24.59 11.84 -24.10
C PHE A 521 -26.01 12.41 -24.06
N GLN A 522 -26.55 12.92 -25.17
CA GLN A 522 -27.86 13.55 -25.21
C GLN A 522 -28.96 12.58 -24.78
N LEU A 523 -29.00 11.40 -25.41
CA LEU A 523 -29.92 10.31 -25.05
C LEU A 523 -29.75 9.90 -23.57
N MET A 524 -28.51 9.79 -23.10
CA MET A 524 -28.24 9.39 -21.71
C MET A 524 -28.75 10.44 -20.71
N LYS A 525 -28.60 11.73 -21.03
CA LYS A 525 -29.05 12.85 -20.20
C LYS A 525 -30.56 12.81 -20.01
N GLU A 526 -31.30 12.69 -21.11
CA GLU A 526 -32.76 12.63 -21.11
C GLU A 526 -33.28 11.45 -20.29
N LYS A 527 -32.61 10.29 -20.39
CA LYS A 527 -33.00 9.10 -19.62
C LYS A 527 -32.63 9.22 -18.13
N MET A 528 -31.54 9.91 -17.78
CA MET A 528 -31.14 10.11 -16.39
C MET A 528 -32.03 11.12 -15.64
N GLU A 529 -32.65 12.06 -16.37
CA GLU A 529 -33.64 13.03 -15.87
C GLU A 529 -35.06 12.44 -15.76
N CYS A 530 -35.16 11.13 -15.49
CA CYS A 530 -36.42 10.40 -15.49
C CYS A 530 -37.51 11.03 -14.60
N GLU A 531 -38.62 11.44 -15.23
CA GLU A 531 -39.80 12.03 -14.57
C GLU A 531 -40.43 11.10 -13.52
N ASP A 532 -40.43 9.78 -13.78
CA ASP A 532 -40.92 8.74 -12.85
C ASP A 532 -40.03 8.63 -11.58
N CYS A 533 -38.83 9.22 -11.57
CA CYS A 533 -37.85 9.15 -10.47
C CYS A 533 -37.46 10.51 -9.88
N ARG A 534 -38.07 11.62 -10.32
CA ARG A 534 -37.77 12.96 -9.80
C ARG A 534 -38.26 13.13 -8.36
N GLU A 535 -37.33 13.11 -7.41
CA GLU A 535 -37.54 13.57 -6.04
C GLU A 535 -37.02 15.03 -5.94
N HIS A 536 -37.89 16.03 -6.16
CA HIS A 536 -37.68 17.49 -5.93
C HIS A 536 -37.15 18.37 -7.08
N THR A 537 -37.73 19.58 -7.13
CA THR A 537 -37.50 20.70 -8.05
C THR A 537 -36.11 21.29 -7.88
N THR A 538 -35.29 21.26 -8.93
CA THR A 538 -34.03 22.02 -9.00
C THR A 538 -34.33 23.52 -9.11
N ALA A 539 -33.56 24.34 -8.37
CA ALA A 539 -33.61 25.79 -8.52
C ALA A 539 -33.15 26.20 -9.93
N ILE A 540 -33.80 27.21 -10.50
CA ILE A 540 -33.55 27.66 -11.88
C ILE A 540 -32.08 28.14 -12.01
N GLY A 541 -31.30 27.46 -12.85
CA GLY A 541 -29.96 27.90 -13.25
C GLY A 541 -28.78 27.05 -12.73
N GLU A 542 -29.01 26.06 -11.87
CA GLU A 542 -27.96 25.13 -11.43
C GLU A 542 -27.97 23.81 -12.23
N GLU A 543 -26.77 23.28 -12.53
CA GLU A 543 -26.62 21.98 -13.19
C GLU A 543 -27.22 20.87 -12.32
N PRO A 544 -28.09 19.99 -12.85
CA PRO A 544 -28.73 18.95 -12.06
C PRO A 544 -27.69 18.00 -11.45
N LEU A 545 -27.88 17.67 -10.18
CA LEU A 545 -27.07 16.66 -9.50
C LEU A 545 -27.62 15.27 -9.85
N LEU A 546 -26.78 14.45 -10.48
CA LEU A 546 -27.05 13.03 -10.68
C LEU A 546 -26.79 12.29 -9.37
N THR A 547 -27.68 11.38 -9.00
CA THR A 547 -27.47 10.45 -7.88
C THR A 547 -27.22 9.03 -8.39
N PHE A 548 -26.75 8.15 -7.50
CA PHE A 548 -26.53 6.75 -7.84
C PHE A 548 -27.82 6.04 -8.30
N LYS A 549 -28.98 6.46 -7.79
CA LYS A 549 -30.29 5.96 -8.22
C LYS A 549 -30.54 6.24 -9.71
N ASN A 550 -30.12 7.40 -10.23
CA ASN A 550 -30.28 7.75 -11.64
C ASN A 550 -29.50 6.80 -12.55
N VAL A 551 -28.28 6.43 -12.16
CA VAL A 551 -27.42 5.50 -12.92
C VAL A 551 -28.06 4.12 -13.03
N LEU A 552 -28.77 3.68 -11.99
CA LEU A 552 -29.46 2.39 -11.92
C LEU A 552 -30.95 2.46 -12.31
N CYS A 553 -31.43 3.59 -12.80
CA CYS A 553 -32.84 3.78 -13.15
C CYS A 553 -33.26 2.84 -14.30
N PRO A 554 -34.25 1.95 -14.11
CA PRO A 554 -34.65 0.92 -15.08
C PRO A 554 -35.61 1.42 -16.16
N HIS A 555 -35.88 2.72 -16.21
CA HIS A 555 -36.88 3.31 -17.11
C HIS A 555 -36.38 3.53 -18.54
N LEU A 556 -35.23 2.94 -18.93
CA LEU A 556 -34.95 2.74 -20.35
C LEU A 556 -35.97 1.70 -20.88
N ARG A 557 -37.03 2.21 -21.50
CA ARG A 557 -38.08 1.42 -22.12
C ARG A 557 -37.74 1.22 -23.60
N TYR A 558 -37.65 -0.03 -24.02
CA TYR A 558 -37.72 -0.40 -25.43
C TYR A 558 -38.96 -1.27 -25.62
N ASP A 559 -39.96 -0.70 -26.30
CA ASP A 559 -41.23 -1.35 -26.58
C ASP A 559 -41.27 -1.66 -28.09
N CYS A 560 -41.20 -2.95 -28.45
CA CYS A 560 -41.36 -3.40 -29.84
C CYS A 560 -42.35 -4.57 -29.89
N ASP A 561 -43.49 -4.34 -30.57
CA ASP A 561 -44.60 -5.22 -30.92
C ASP A 561 -45.17 -6.14 -29.83
N GLN A 562 -44.35 -7.00 -29.21
CA GLN A 562 -44.71 -7.98 -28.16
C GLN A 562 -43.73 -8.04 -26.96
N ASN A 563 -42.61 -7.30 -26.99
CA ASN A 563 -41.62 -7.31 -25.91
C ASN A 563 -41.46 -5.91 -25.30
N VAL A 564 -41.78 -5.80 -24.00
CA VAL A 564 -41.46 -4.64 -23.16
C VAL A 564 -40.14 -4.94 -22.46
N LEU A 565 -39.04 -4.36 -22.94
CA LEU A 565 -37.74 -4.48 -22.29
C LEU A 565 -37.50 -3.27 -21.40
N ARG A 566 -37.22 -3.53 -20.12
CA ARG A 566 -36.80 -2.53 -19.13
C ARG A 566 -35.44 -2.90 -18.60
N PHE A 567 -34.48 -1.99 -18.72
CA PHE A 567 -33.16 -2.15 -18.14
C PHE A 567 -32.59 -0.80 -17.70
N SER A 568 -31.61 -0.84 -16.79
CA SER A 568 -31.00 0.40 -16.31
C SER A 568 -30.10 1.06 -17.35
N ILE A 569 -29.90 2.36 -17.23
CA ILE A 569 -28.96 3.10 -18.09
C ILE A 569 -27.57 2.48 -18.00
N TRP A 570 -27.10 2.18 -16.78
CA TRP A 570 -25.83 1.47 -16.59
C TRP A 570 -25.81 0.10 -17.27
N ARG A 571 -26.91 -0.65 -17.25
CA ARG A 571 -27.00 -1.94 -17.93
C ARG A 571 -26.85 -1.79 -19.44
N GLY A 572 -27.52 -0.80 -20.05
CA GLY A 572 -27.40 -0.49 -21.47
C GLY A 572 -25.96 -0.18 -21.85
N ASN A 573 -25.32 0.67 -21.06
CA ASN A 573 -23.90 1.01 -21.18
C ASN A 573 -22.99 -0.22 -21.14
N LEU A 574 -23.23 -1.16 -20.22
CA LEU A 574 -22.46 -2.41 -20.15
C LEU A 574 -22.70 -3.33 -21.37
N GLU A 575 -23.93 -3.39 -21.90
CA GLU A 575 -24.21 -4.16 -23.12
C GLU A 575 -23.52 -3.57 -24.35
N VAL A 576 -23.52 -2.24 -24.48
CA VAL A 576 -22.74 -1.56 -25.52
C VAL A 576 -21.27 -1.94 -25.40
N LEU A 577 -20.69 -1.85 -24.20
CA LEU A 577 -19.29 -2.25 -23.98
C LEU A 577 -19.01 -3.72 -24.34
N GLN A 578 -19.95 -4.64 -24.10
CA GLN A 578 -19.78 -6.03 -24.52
C GLN A 578 -19.62 -6.19 -26.04
N ILE A 579 -20.33 -5.37 -26.83
CA ILE A 579 -20.20 -5.38 -28.29
C ILE A 579 -18.76 -4.99 -28.68
N PHE A 580 -18.21 -3.95 -28.05
CA PHE A 580 -16.82 -3.54 -28.26
C PHE A 580 -15.83 -4.63 -27.82
N GLN A 581 -16.12 -5.38 -26.76
CA GLN A 581 -15.24 -6.43 -26.24
C GLN A 581 -15.33 -7.76 -27.03
N ASP A 582 -16.32 -7.95 -27.90
CA ASP A 582 -16.40 -9.15 -28.73
C ASP A 582 -15.38 -9.09 -29.88
N ALA A 583 -14.33 -9.90 -29.75
CA ALA A 583 -13.24 -10.03 -30.72
C ALA A 583 -13.69 -10.49 -32.12
N ARG A 584 -14.93 -10.97 -32.28
CA ARG A 584 -15.50 -11.34 -33.59
C ARG A 584 -16.04 -10.16 -34.38
N THR A 585 -16.11 -8.97 -33.77
CA THR A 585 -16.66 -7.77 -34.41
C THR A 585 -15.55 -6.79 -34.76
N ASN A 586 -15.73 -6.02 -35.85
CA ASN A 586 -14.83 -4.92 -36.23
C ASN A 586 -15.24 -3.59 -35.60
N VAL A 587 -16.09 -3.61 -34.57
CA VAL A 587 -16.76 -2.42 -34.03
C VAL A 587 -15.76 -1.37 -33.52
N LYS A 588 -14.64 -1.79 -32.89
CA LYS A 588 -13.59 -0.85 -32.44
C LYS A 588 -13.02 -0.02 -33.59
N GLN A 589 -12.69 -0.68 -34.70
CA GLN A 589 -12.13 0.00 -35.88
C GLN A 589 -13.18 0.92 -36.52
N LEU A 590 -14.41 0.45 -36.71
CA LEU A 590 -15.49 1.25 -37.28
C LEU A 590 -15.84 2.47 -36.40
N TRP A 591 -15.71 2.33 -35.08
CA TRP A 591 -15.88 3.42 -34.13
C TRP A 591 -14.78 4.47 -34.26
N ASP A 592 -13.52 4.04 -34.22
CA ASP A 592 -12.34 4.91 -34.33
C ASP A 592 -12.23 5.61 -35.69
N ASP A 593 -12.71 4.97 -36.76
CA ASP A 593 -12.76 5.51 -38.12
C ASP A 593 -13.97 6.45 -38.35
N PHE A 594 -14.74 6.76 -37.31
CA PHE A 594 -15.95 7.59 -37.37
C PHE A 594 -17.06 7.06 -38.30
N ILE A 595 -17.07 5.76 -38.58
CA ILE A 595 -18.12 5.10 -39.39
C ILE A 595 -19.37 4.85 -38.55
N LEU A 596 -19.20 4.50 -37.26
CA LEU A 596 -20.32 4.41 -36.32
C LEU A 596 -20.65 5.80 -35.77
N HIS A 597 -21.88 6.26 -36.00
CA HIS A 597 -22.28 7.61 -35.65
C HIS A 597 -22.27 7.88 -34.14
N GLY A 598 -22.61 6.89 -33.32
CA GLY A 598 -22.70 7.13 -31.88
C GLY A 598 -23.83 6.40 -31.18
N LEU A 599 -24.17 6.92 -30.00
CA LEU A 599 -25.38 6.60 -29.27
C LEU A 599 -26.43 7.68 -29.58
N THR A 600 -27.37 7.37 -30.47
CA THR A 600 -28.37 8.34 -30.97
C THR A 600 -29.77 7.75 -30.82
N ASP A 601 -30.78 8.60 -30.55
CA ASP A 601 -32.16 8.16 -30.50
C ASP A 601 -32.66 7.74 -31.89
N ILE A 602 -33.61 6.80 -31.95
CA ILE A 602 -34.15 6.31 -33.23
C ILE A 602 -34.88 7.42 -33.99
N ASP A 603 -35.55 8.33 -33.28
CA ASP A 603 -36.28 9.44 -33.90
C ASP A 603 -35.30 10.41 -34.58
N ASP A 604 -34.19 10.74 -33.91
CA ASP A 604 -33.11 11.55 -34.47
C ASP A 604 -32.46 10.89 -35.70
N VAL A 605 -32.28 9.57 -35.66
CA VAL A 605 -31.77 8.80 -36.81
C VAL A 605 -32.76 8.87 -37.98
N CYS A 606 -34.06 8.76 -37.71
CA CYS A 606 -35.08 8.87 -38.75
C CYS A 606 -35.06 10.26 -39.39
N GLU A 607 -34.98 11.34 -38.60
CA GLU A 607 -34.85 12.70 -39.11
C GLU A 607 -33.57 12.91 -39.92
N LEU A 608 -32.44 12.36 -39.48
CA LEU A 608 -31.16 12.49 -40.16
C LEU A 608 -31.16 11.74 -41.50
N ILE A 609 -31.73 10.54 -41.54
CA ILE A 609 -31.91 9.77 -42.78
C ILE A 609 -32.88 10.49 -43.74
N ILE A 610 -34.00 11.01 -43.24
CA ILE A 610 -34.95 11.80 -44.04
C ILE A 610 -34.26 13.04 -44.61
N THR A 611 -33.46 13.74 -43.80
CA THR A 611 -32.74 14.95 -44.21
C THR A 611 -31.68 14.64 -45.27
N VAL A 612 -30.90 13.57 -45.11
CA VAL A 612 -29.90 13.12 -46.11
C VAL A 612 -30.57 12.65 -47.40
N LEU A 613 -31.71 11.95 -47.32
CA LEU A 613 -32.50 11.57 -48.49
C LEU A 613 -33.05 12.81 -49.21
N CYS A 614 -33.60 13.77 -48.48
CA CYS A 614 -34.10 15.04 -49.03
C CYS A 614 -32.99 15.90 -49.65
N PHE A 615 -31.79 15.94 -49.05
CA PHE A 615 -30.64 16.69 -49.57
C PHE A 615 -30.07 16.03 -50.83
N ASN A 616 -29.98 14.69 -50.87
CA ASN A 616 -29.58 13.95 -52.08
C ASN A 616 -30.62 14.08 -53.20
N PHE A 617 -31.91 14.14 -52.87
CA PHE A 617 -32.95 14.49 -53.85
C PHE A 617 -32.78 15.93 -54.37
N GLN A 618 -32.51 16.93 -53.51
CA GLN A 618 -32.26 18.30 -53.97
C GLN A 618 -30.98 18.46 -54.81
N VAL A 619 -29.94 17.65 -54.58
CA VAL A 619 -28.71 17.63 -55.38
C VAL A 619 -28.88 16.86 -56.69
N MET A 620 -29.75 15.83 -56.75
CA MET A 620 -30.14 15.19 -58.02
C MET A 620 -31.04 16.07 -58.91
N PHE A 621 -31.73 17.06 -58.32
CA PHE A 621 -32.59 18.01 -59.03
C PHE A 621 -31.96 19.41 -59.22
N ARG A 622 -30.65 19.55 -59.01
CA ARG A 622 -29.82 20.65 -59.51
C ARG A 622 -28.87 20.12 -60.58
#